data_AF-A0A946ME39-F1
#
_entry.id   AF-A0A946ME39-F1
#
_cell.length_a   1.000
_cell.length_b   1.000
_cell.length_c   1.000
_cell.angle_alpha   90.00
_cell.angle_beta   90.00
_cell.angle_gamma   90.00
#
_symmetry.space_group_name_H-M   'P 1'
#
loop_
_entity.id
_entity.type
_entity.pdbx_description
1 polymer ?
#
loop_
_entity_poly.entity_id
_entity_poly.type
_entity_poly.pdbx_seq_one_letter_code
_entity_poly.pdbx_strand_id
1 'polypeptide(L)'
;MPLFIAELQIHELTHFSILDWVIVAIYLTISLVIGIYVTRYTTNMDAYIGAGRSVGPWLGVATMTGTEMGLITVMYMAQSGFTGGFAAFHMALIAGGATLFVGLTGFIVKPLRAHRVL
;
A
#
# COMPACT_ATOMS: atom_id res chain seq x y z
N MET A 1 19.28 -32.28 17.70
CA MET A 1 18.73 -31.75 18.98
C MET A 1 18.98 -30.25 19.24
N PRO A 2 19.09 -29.34 18.24
CA PRO A 2 19.04 -27.88 18.51
C PRO A 2 17.70 -27.21 18.16
N LEU A 3 16.76 -27.91 17.52
CA LEU A 3 15.51 -27.30 17.03
C LEU A 3 14.49 -27.01 18.15
N PHE A 4 14.45 -27.80 19.22
CA PHE A 4 13.45 -27.70 20.30
C PHE A 4 13.65 -26.49 21.22
N ILE A 5 14.89 -26.02 21.40
CA ILE A 5 15.21 -24.86 22.24
C ILE A 5 14.89 -23.53 21.53
N ALA A 6 14.97 -23.52 20.19
CA ALA A 6 14.55 -22.36 19.40
C ALA A 6 13.04 -22.11 19.53
N GLU A 7 12.20 -23.15 19.46
CA GLU A 7 10.74 -22.97 19.60
C GLU A 7 10.32 -22.45 20.98
N LEU A 8 10.96 -22.90 22.05
CA LEU A 8 10.69 -22.42 23.41
C LEU A 8 11.07 -20.94 23.60
N GLN A 9 12.09 -20.44 22.91
CA GLN A 9 12.51 -19.04 23.04
C GLN A 9 11.69 -18.08 22.15
N ILE A 10 11.11 -18.56 21.05
CA ILE A 10 10.20 -17.75 20.20
C ILE A 10 8.92 -17.40 20.96
N HIS A 11 8.40 -18.32 21.78
CA HIS A 11 7.19 -18.09 22.57
C HIS A 11 7.33 -17.03 23.66
N GLU A 12 8.55 -16.82 24.20
CA GLU A 12 8.82 -15.81 25.25
C GLU A 12 9.13 -14.41 24.67
N LEU A 13 9.55 -14.33 23.40
CA LEU A 13 9.90 -13.06 22.74
C LEU A 13 8.73 -12.40 21.99
N THR A 14 7.71 -13.19 21.64
CA THR A 14 6.53 -12.73 20.91
C THR A 14 5.27 -13.26 21.58
N HIS A 15 4.49 -12.37 22.20
CA HIS A 15 3.19 -12.68 22.81
C HIS A 15 2.09 -12.89 21.75
N PHE A 16 2.43 -13.60 20.66
CA PHE A 16 1.54 -13.90 19.56
C PHE A 16 0.79 -15.20 19.87
N SER A 17 -0.52 -15.10 19.95
CA SER A 17 -1.39 -16.26 20.06
C SER A 17 -1.32 -17.07 18.77
N ILE A 18 -1.70 -18.36 18.85
CA ILE A 18 -1.88 -19.22 17.68
C ILE A 18 -2.86 -18.56 16.67
N LEU A 19 -3.84 -17.80 17.17
CA LEU A 19 -4.81 -17.08 16.35
C LEU A 19 -4.17 -15.95 15.54
N ASP A 20 -3.21 -15.23 16.11
CA ASP A 20 -2.54 -14.11 15.43
C ASP A 20 -1.68 -14.64 14.28
N TRP A 21 -0.99 -15.75 14.51
CA TRP A 21 -0.24 -16.47 13.47
C TRP A 21 -1.14 -16.94 12.33
N VAL A 22 -2.33 -17.46 12.64
CA VAL A 22 -3.31 -17.86 11.62
C VAL A 22 -3.77 -16.66 10.79
N ILE A 23 -4.04 -15.51 11.42
CA ILE A 23 -4.45 -14.28 10.70
C ILE A 23 -3.36 -13.83 9.74
N VAL A 24 -2.10 -13.77 10.19
CA VAL A 24 -0.95 -13.38 9.37
C VAL A 24 -0.75 -14.35 8.21
N ALA A 25 -0.79 -15.66 8.48
CA ALA A 25 -0.61 -16.69 7.47
C ALA A 25 -1.70 -16.63 6.39
N ILE A 26 -2.97 -16.46 6.78
CA ILE A 26 -4.10 -16.31 5.85
C ILE A 26 -3.93 -15.05 5.01
N TYR A 27 -3.62 -13.90 5.64
CA TYR A 27 -3.45 -12.63 4.94
C TYR A 27 -2.37 -12.71 3.85
N LEU A 28 -1.19 -13.23 4.19
CA LEU A 28 -0.08 -13.38 3.24
C LEU A 28 -0.44 -14.37 2.13
N THR A 29 -1.04 -15.51 2.48
CA THR A 29 -1.42 -16.54 1.50
C THR A 29 -2.43 -16.00 0.49
N ILE A 30 -3.46 -15.29 0.94
CA ILE A 30 -4.47 -14.69 0.05
C ILE A 30 -3.81 -13.72 -0.93
N SER A 31 -2.95 -12.82 -0.43
CA SER A 31 -2.27 -11.83 -1.30
C SER A 31 -1.41 -12.49 -2.37
N LEU A 32 -0.68 -13.55 -2.00
CA LEU A 32 0.18 -14.31 -2.91
C LEU A 32 -0.66 -15.08 -3.95
N VAL A 33 -1.71 -15.76 -3.51
CA VAL A 33 -2.59 -16.54 -4.39
C VAL A 33 -3.27 -15.65 -5.41
N ILE A 34 -3.78 -14.47 -5.00
CA ILE A 34 -4.35 -13.49 -5.95
C ILE A 34 -3.30 -13.04 -6.96
N GLY A 35 -2.08 -12.72 -6.51
CA GLY A 35 -0.99 -12.33 -7.40
C GLY A 35 -0.68 -13.41 -8.46
N ILE A 36 -0.51 -14.66 -8.03
CA ILE A 36 -0.26 -15.80 -8.93
C ILE A 36 -1.47 -16.08 -9.83
N TYR A 37 -2.69 -15.89 -9.33
CA TYR A 37 -3.89 -16.10 -10.12
C TYR A 37 -4.03 -15.05 -11.22
N VAL A 38 -3.63 -13.79 -10.97
CA VAL A 38 -3.72 -12.70 -11.95
C VAL A 38 -2.66 -12.81 -13.06
N THR A 39 -1.49 -13.38 -12.76
CA THR A 39 -0.41 -13.51 -13.77
C THR A 39 -0.83 -14.35 -14.98
N ARG A 40 -1.74 -15.32 -14.82
CA ARG A 40 -2.27 -16.13 -15.92
C ARG A 40 -3.09 -15.33 -16.94
N TYR A 41 -3.60 -14.16 -16.58
CA TYR A 41 -4.36 -13.27 -17.45
C TYR A 41 -3.50 -12.24 -18.15
N THR A 42 -2.21 -12.16 -17.82
CA THR A 42 -1.33 -11.11 -18.30
C THR A 42 -0.40 -11.66 -19.37
N THR A 43 -0.83 -11.61 -20.62
CA THR A 43 -0.12 -12.24 -21.76
C THR A 43 0.88 -11.30 -22.44
N ASN A 44 0.79 -9.98 -22.22
CA ASN A 44 1.64 -8.97 -22.86
C ASN A 44 2.15 -7.91 -21.87
N MET A 45 3.23 -7.22 -22.26
CA MET A 45 3.91 -6.24 -21.40
C MET A 45 3.03 -5.03 -21.06
N ASP A 46 2.18 -4.61 -21.99
CA ASP A 46 1.24 -3.50 -21.79
C ASP A 46 0.16 -3.82 -20.74
N ALA A 47 -0.32 -5.07 -20.68
CA ALA A 47 -1.22 -5.50 -19.61
C ALA A 47 -0.48 -5.68 -18.27
N TYR A 48 0.80 -6.05 -18.28
CA TYR A 48 1.57 -6.23 -17.05
C TYR A 48 1.97 -4.91 -16.40
N ILE A 49 2.48 -3.96 -17.17
CA ILE A 49 2.97 -2.67 -16.64
C ILE A 49 1.81 -1.69 -16.45
N GLY A 50 0.91 -1.60 -17.43
CA GLY A 50 -0.10 -0.54 -17.49
C GLY A 50 -1.53 -1.00 -17.32
N ALA A 51 -1.77 -2.29 -17.02
CA ALA A 51 -3.11 -2.89 -17.02
C ALA A 51 -3.90 -2.56 -18.30
N GLY A 52 -3.20 -2.48 -19.45
CA GLY A 52 -3.79 -2.14 -20.74
C GLY A 52 -4.43 -0.76 -20.80
N ARG A 53 -4.04 0.17 -19.90
CA ARG A 53 -4.60 1.53 -19.80
C ARG A 53 -6.10 1.56 -19.49
N SER A 54 -6.59 0.48 -18.87
CA SER A 54 -8.03 0.26 -18.58
C SER A 54 -8.42 0.49 -17.12
N VAL A 55 -7.50 0.98 -16.29
CA VAL A 55 -7.76 1.24 -14.86
C VAL A 55 -8.75 2.40 -14.71
N GLY A 56 -9.95 2.09 -14.23
CA GLY A 56 -10.97 3.10 -13.94
C GLY A 56 -10.58 4.01 -12.77
N PRO A 57 -11.19 5.21 -12.64
CA PRO A 57 -10.83 6.17 -11.60
C PRO A 57 -10.93 5.62 -10.17
N TRP A 58 -11.96 4.82 -9.86
CA TRP A 58 -12.15 4.24 -8.54
C TRP A 58 -11.04 3.27 -8.16
N LEU A 59 -10.66 2.38 -9.08
CA LEU A 59 -9.55 1.44 -8.87
C LEU A 59 -8.21 2.18 -8.83
N GLY A 60 -8.05 3.22 -9.66
CA GLY A 60 -6.89 4.10 -9.66
C GLY A 60 -6.68 4.81 -8.32
N VAL A 61 -7.74 5.39 -7.75
CA VAL A 61 -7.68 6.02 -6.42
C VAL A 61 -7.42 4.99 -5.32
N ALA A 62 -8.05 3.82 -5.39
CA ALA A 62 -7.82 2.75 -4.42
C ALA A 62 -6.37 2.28 -4.40
N THR A 63 -5.77 2.02 -5.57
CA THR A 63 -4.37 1.58 -5.65
C THR A 63 -3.39 2.69 -5.31
N MET A 64 -3.66 3.93 -5.72
CA MET A 64 -2.79 5.08 -5.39
C MET A 64 -2.75 5.30 -3.88
N THR A 65 -3.92 5.30 -3.24
CA THR A 65 -4.02 5.41 -1.78
C THR A 65 -3.29 4.23 -1.12
N GLY A 66 -3.45 3.02 -1.64
CA GLY A 66 -2.75 1.84 -1.13
C GLY A 66 -1.22 1.90 -1.25
N THR A 67 -0.68 2.51 -2.29
CA THR A 67 0.78 2.66 -2.48
C THR A 67 1.37 3.82 -1.68
N GLU A 68 0.58 4.86 -1.42
CA GLU A 68 1.00 5.99 -0.59
C GLU A 68 0.91 5.67 0.92
N MET A 69 -0.09 4.86 1.31
CA MET A 69 -0.34 4.46 2.69
C MET A 69 0.46 3.21 3.07
N GLY A 70 1.73 3.40 3.44
CA GLY A 70 2.58 2.32 3.99
C GLY A 70 2.51 2.21 5.52
N LEU A 71 3.02 1.08 6.06
CA LEU A 71 3.18 0.88 7.51
C LEU A 71 3.96 2.02 8.17
N ILE A 72 5.05 2.47 7.54
CA ILE A 72 5.87 3.57 8.04
C ILE A 72 5.09 4.89 8.11
N THR A 73 4.23 5.16 7.12
CA THR A 73 3.41 6.36 7.06
C THR A 73 2.42 6.39 8.22
N VAL A 74 1.75 5.26 8.48
CA VAL A 74 0.79 5.15 9.60
C VAL A 74 1.49 5.34 10.94
N MET A 75 2.64 4.70 11.15
CA MET A 75 3.42 4.85 12.38
C MET A 75 3.89 6.29 12.58
N TYR A 76 4.41 6.93 11.54
CA TYR A 76 4.86 8.31 11.58
C TYR A 76 3.71 9.29 11.86
N MET A 77 2.54 9.09 11.24
CA MET A 77 1.35 9.90 11.51
C MET A 77 0.85 9.71 12.95
N ALA A 78 0.89 8.48 13.48
CA ALA A 78 0.54 8.22 14.88
C ALA A 78 1.49 8.93 15.85
N GLN A 79 2.80 8.86 15.62
CA GLN A 79 3.79 9.55 16.44
C GLN A 79 3.65 11.08 16.35
N SER A 80 3.45 11.61 15.14
CA SER A 80 3.27 13.04 14.91
C SER A 80 1.99 13.55 15.57
N GLY A 81 0.91 12.77 15.55
CA GLY A 81 -0.33 13.07 16.27
C GLY A 81 -0.16 13.00 17.80
N PHE A 82 0.61 12.04 18.31
CA PHE A 82 0.88 11.93 19.76
C PHE A 82 1.72 13.09 20.29
N THR A 83 2.75 13.51 19.54
CA THR A 83 3.68 14.57 19.96
C THR A 83 3.19 15.97 19.63
N GLY A 84 2.57 16.16 18.47
CA GLY A 84 2.12 17.46 17.97
C GLY A 84 0.63 17.73 18.13
N GLY A 85 -0.16 16.76 18.61
CA GLY A 85 -1.61 16.91 18.75
C GLY A 85 -2.28 17.36 17.45
N PHE A 86 -3.18 18.34 17.54
CA PHE A 86 -3.87 18.88 16.36
C PHE A 86 -2.94 19.65 15.42
N ALA A 87 -1.76 20.09 15.87
CA ALA A 87 -0.83 20.79 15.00
C ALA A 87 -0.41 19.90 13.83
N ALA A 88 -0.19 18.60 14.03
CA ALA A 88 0.19 17.65 12.98
C ALA A 88 -0.78 17.60 11.78
N PHE A 89 -2.01 18.08 11.93
CA PHE A 89 -2.99 18.20 10.85
C PHE A 89 -2.54 19.10 9.70
N HIS A 90 -1.64 20.07 9.93
CA HIS A 90 -1.12 20.92 8.85
C HIS A 90 -0.46 20.10 7.73
N MET A 91 0.15 18.96 8.06
CA MET A 91 0.75 18.05 7.07
C MET A 91 -0.31 17.50 6.10
N ALA A 92 -1.45 17.06 6.63
CA ALA A 92 -2.56 16.57 5.83
C ALA A 92 -3.20 17.68 5.00
N LEU A 93 -3.33 18.89 5.56
CA LEU A 93 -3.91 20.04 4.85
C LEU A 93 -3.03 20.47 3.68
N ILE A 94 -1.72 20.54 3.87
CA ILE A 94 -0.76 20.90 2.81
C ILE A 94 -0.73 19.80 1.73
N ALA A 95 -0.64 18.52 2.12
CA ALA A 95 -0.64 17.41 1.19
C ALA A 95 -1.95 17.35 0.37
N GLY A 96 -3.09 17.50 1.03
CA GLY A 96 -4.40 17.56 0.38
C GLY A 96 -4.53 18.77 -0.55
N GLY A 97 -4.07 19.94 -0.12
CA GLY A 97 -4.07 21.15 -0.95
C GLY A 97 -3.19 21.02 -2.20
N ALA A 98 -1.99 20.48 -2.05
CA ALA A 98 -1.06 20.27 -3.16
C ALA A 98 -1.58 19.23 -4.16
N THR A 99 -2.07 18.08 -3.68
CA THR A 99 -2.63 17.03 -4.54
C THR A 99 -3.90 17.50 -5.26
N LEU A 100 -4.77 18.25 -4.57
CA LEU A 100 -5.95 18.87 -5.19
C LEU A 100 -5.56 19.89 -6.26
N PHE A 101 -4.57 20.74 -5.99
CA PHE A 101 -4.07 21.70 -6.98
C PHE A 101 -3.53 21.00 -8.23
N VAL A 102 -2.73 19.95 -8.08
CA VAL A 102 -2.21 19.16 -9.21
C VAL A 102 -3.35 18.48 -9.97
N GLY A 103 -4.32 17.90 -9.26
CA GLY A 103 -5.49 17.25 -9.84
C GLY A 103 -6.38 18.19 -10.65
N LEU A 104 -6.67 19.39 -10.12
CA LEU A 104 -7.51 20.41 -10.77
C LEU A 104 -6.82 21.07 -11.96
N THR A 105 -5.55 21.45 -11.81
CA THR A 105 -4.80 22.10 -12.89
C THR A 105 -4.47 21.12 -14.02
N GLY A 106 -4.28 19.85 -13.68
CA GLY A 106 -3.91 18.80 -14.63
C GLY A 106 -2.58 19.10 -15.33
N PHE A 107 -1.73 19.96 -14.76
CA PHE A 107 -0.53 20.45 -15.44
C PHE A 107 0.46 19.31 -15.73
N ILE A 108 0.49 18.27 -14.90
CA ILE A 108 1.29 17.05 -15.11
C ILE A 108 0.52 16.02 -15.95
N VAL A 109 -0.77 15.83 -15.69
CA VAL A 109 -1.56 14.75 -16.32
C VAL A 109 -1.85 15.03 -17.80
N LYS A 110 -2.18 16.26 -18.16
CA LYS A 110 -2.48 16.66 -19.55
C LYS A 110 -1.32 16.42 -20.53
N PRO A 111 -0.08 16.85 -20.27
CA PRO A 111 1.03 16.60 -21.19
C PRO A 111 1.37 15.10 -21.28
N LEU A 112 1.32 14.35 -20.18
CA LEU A 112 1.56 12.90 -20.20
C LEU A 112 0.53 12.15 -21.06
N ARG A 113 -0.75 12.56 -21.01
CA ARG A 113 -1.78 12.04 -21.91
C ARG A 113 -1.53 12.41 -23.37
N ALA A 114 -1.03 13.62 -23.65
CA ALA A 114 -0.70 14.07 -25.00
C ALA A 114 0.45 13.24 -25.62
N HIS A 115 1.45 12.85 -24.83
CA HIS A 115 2.55 11.98 -25.26
C HIS A 115 2.19 10.49 -25.34
N ARG A 116 0.95 10.10 -25.01
CA ARG A 116 0.45 8.71 -25.04
C ARG A 116 1.26 7.73 -24.18
N VAL A 117 1.92 8.23 -23.13
CA VAL A 117 2.67 7.41 -22.15
C VAL A 117 1.79 6.92 -20.99
N LEU A 118 0.55 7.44 -20.88
CA LEU A 118 -0.51 7.03 -19.95
C LEU A 118 -1.71 6.50 -20.71
#